data_AF-A0A5B0R866-F1
#
_entry.id   AF-A0A5B0R866-F1
#
_cell.length_a   1.000
_cell.length_b   1.000
_cell.length_c   1.000
_cell.angle_alpha   90.00
_cell.angle_beta   90.00
_cell.angle_gamma   90.00
#
_symmetry.space_group_name_H-M   'P 1'
#
loop_
_entity.id
_entity.type
_entity.pdbx_description
1 polymer ?
#
loop_
_entity_poly.entity_id
_entity_poly.type
_entity_poly.pdbx_seq_one_letter_code
_entity_poly.pdbx_strand_id
1 'polypeptide(L)'
;MPRDNIHHGGWEHRDLHNLNGMASHNQSARGLRERTDPPMRGFVLSRSFFAGSQRYGAIWQGDNMGTWQHLAVSIPMLLSNSIAGMAFNGADVGGFFGNPSPELLVRWHQAGAFFPFFRAHAHIDTKRREPYLFDEPIRGQIVDMIKLRYTLLPSWYTLFFENTLTGAPMTVPQYVMFPKDDAGFAVDDQFYLGSTGLLVKPITQEGATSTDVYISDDQPYYNYFTSDMFLVDQSKGSPRTFTFPAPLGTVPLFQRGGHIVTRRDLIRRAAPLMWKDPITLVVALDKEGQSTGTLYLDDGESFNHERGQFLYKRFSIKKESSGSFTLSSSDAVAQTLKSTHEALRSSLAQYQPDNGWIKKISSVNIDKVIILGLPDRPTCVKVSGRNDGLAYQYSSGLASTVKSAKMTGLGKRASVLEIQNAAVKVVDDWSIEVGFKEACTADPSTIQPDPFVSLQSEQCAPGYFQCKNAGHLPSCIRISRVNDGICEPECCDGSDEASNAHANCPNRCEAIGAAHRKKREKQIRKFKAGNSERKNYSLYGLKEKARLEDSIGTLTLEIENLQAKELQAKAELDRVEKISQTQIAKLKETNLFRKISGFQNSIKQLRSHNDQLQKDLDQLNNILKDLKAGYNPNYQGKT
;
A
#
# COMPACT_ATOMS: atom_id res chain seq x y z
N MET A 1 23.10 -17.20 5.09
CA MET A 1 24.45 -17.73 5.37
C MET A 1 24.34 -19.25 5.39
N PRO A 2 25.45 -20.02 5.30
CA PRO A 2 25.43 -21.45 5.57
C PRO A 2 24.79 -21.76 6.93
N ARG A 3 24.10 -22.90 7.03
CA ARG A 3 23.28 -23.23 8.22
C ARG A 3 24.11 -23.52 9.46
N ASP A 4 25.33 -24.00 9.25
CA ASP A 4 26.37 -24.39 10.21
C ASP A 4 27.33 -23.26 10.59
N ASN A 5 27.12 -22.04 10.08
CA ASN A 5 27.83 -20.87 10.58
C ASN A 5 27.53 -20.69 12.08
N ILE A 6 28.57 -20.51 12.89
CA ILE A 6 28.45 -20.36 14.34
C ILE A 6 28.31 -18.87 14.71
N HIS A 7 27.28 -18.55 15.50
CA HIS A 7 26.99 -17.22 16.07
C HIS A 7 27.48 -17.13 17.53
N HIS A 8 27.37 -15.93 18.11
CA HIS A 8 27.68 -15.71 19.53
C HIS A 8 26.90 -16.69 20.44
N GLY A 9 27.59 -17.25 21.44
CA GLY A 9 27.03 -18.26 22.34
C GLY A 9 27.08 -19.71 21.80
N GLY A 10 27.68 -19.93 20.62
CA GLY A 10 27.84 -21.27 20.04
C GLY A 10 26.63 -21.77 19.25
N TRP A 11 25.62 -20.92 19.04
CA TRP A 11 24.42 -21.25 18.26
C TRP A 11 24.71 -21.36 16.77
N GLU A 12 24.08 -22.30 16.09
CA GLU A 12 24.16 -22.39 14.63
C GLU A 12 23.26 -21.34 13.96
N HIS A 13 23.60 -20.95 12.73
CA HIS A 13 22.79 -20.00 11.97
C HIS A 13 21.37 -20.51 11.71
N ARG A 14 21.15 -21.82 11.61
CA ARG A 14 19.80 -22.40 11.46
C ARG A 14 18.86 -22.04 12.61
N ASP A 15 19.40 -21.84 13.81
CA ASP A 15 18.61 -21.53 15.01
C ASP A 15 18.20 -20.05 15.03
N LEU A 16 19.04 -19.18 14.46
CA LEU A 16 18.91 -17.72 14.57
C LEU A 16 18.59 -17.02 13.24
N HIS A 17 18.45 -17.76 12.13
CA HIS A 17 18.34 -17.19 10.78
C HIS A 17 17.32 -16.06 10.67
N ASN A 18 16.09 -16.29 11.14
CA ASN A 18 14.99 -15.31 11.06
C ASN A 18 15.16 -14.14 12.04
N LEU A 19 15.90 -14.32 13.14
CA LEU A 19 16.16 -13.26 14.13
C LEU A 19 17.28 -12.31 13.68
N ASN A 20 18.17 -12.75 12.79
CA ASN A 20 19.33 -11.98 12.34
C ASN A 20 18.95 -10.59 11.80
N GLY A 21 17.89 -10.51 10.99
CA GLY A 21 17.38 -9.23 10.47
C GLY A 21 16.92 -8.28 11.56
N MET A 22 16.14 -8.79 12.53
CA MET A 22 15.67 -8.01 13.68
C MET A 22 16.85 -7.55 14.55
N ALA A 23 17.87 -8.38 14.74
CA ALA A 23 19.06 -8.00 15.51
C ALA A 23 19.79 -6.80 14.87
N SER A 24 19.98 -6.81 13.54
CA SER A 24 20.57 -5.66 12.82
C SER A 24 19.70 -4.40 12.92
N HIS A 25 18.38 -4.54 12.80
CA HIS A 25 17.43 -3.43 12.92
C HIS A 25 17.48 -2.80 14.32
N ASN A 26 17.49 -3.63 15.37
CA ASN A 26 17.63 -3.21 16.76
C ASN A 26 18.93 -2.45 17.02
N GLN A 27 20.09 -3.02 16.63
CA GLN A 27 21.38 -2.36 16.86
C GLN A 27 21.49 -1.02 16.12
N SER A 28 20.96 -0.95 14.89
CA SER A 28 20.92 0.31 14.13
C SER A 28 20.05 1.37 14.83
N ALA A 29 18.86 0.97 15.32
CA ALA A 29 17.96 1.86 16.05
C ALA A 29 18.59 2.36 17.36
N ARG A 30 19.30 1.49 18.09
CA ARG A 30 20.07 1.86 19.28
C ARG A 30 21.19 2.85 18.96
N GLY A 31 21.98 2.59 17.91
CA GLY A 31 23.03 3.52 17.49
C GLY A 31 22.48 4.91 17.14
N LEU A 32 21.32 5.01 16.48
CA LEU A 32 20.66 6.30 16.21
C LEU A 32 20.20 7.02 17.48
N ARG A 33 19.84 6.28 18.53
CA ARG A 33 19.44 6.83 19.83
C ARG A 33 20.67 7.30 20.63
N GLU A 34 21.74 6.53 20.63
CA GLU A 34 22.97 6.77 21.40
C GLU A 34 23.85 7.88 20.80
N ARG A 35 23.71 8.19 19.51
CA ARG A 35 24.47 9.29 18.87
C ARG A 35 24.02 10.70 19.29
N THR A 36 22.92 10.82 20.05
CA THR A 36 22.34 12.09 20.48
C THR A 36 22.24 12.16 22.00
N ASP A 37 22.56 13.31 22.58
CA ASP A 37 22.35 13.62 24.00
C ASP A 37 21.57 14.94 24.14
N PRO A 38 20.31 14.94 24.64
CA PRO A 38 19.55 13.77 25.08
C PRO A 38 19.18 12.83 23.91
N PRO A 39 18.83 11.55 24.19
CA PRO A 39 18.41 10.60 23.18
C PRO A 39 17.19 11.07 22.37
N MET A 40 17.24 10.90 21.04
CA MET A 40 16.15 11.22 20.11
C MET A 40 15.62 9.97 19.40
N ARG A 41 14.35 10.01 18.95
CA ARG A 41 13.72 8.93 18.18
C ARG A 41 14.40 8.83 16.82
N GLY A 42 15.00 7.67 16.54
CA GLY A 42 15.60 7.35 15.24
C GLY A 42 14.58 6.77 14.27
N PHE A 43 14.88 6.85 12.97
CA PHE A 43 14.15 6.16 11.92
C PHE A 43 15.09 5.16 11.22
N VAL A 44 14.77 3.87 11.31
CA VAL A 44 15.45 2.79 10.59
C VAL A 44 14.41 1.99 9.83
N LEU A 45 14.64 1.83 8.53
CA LEU A 45 13.88 0.94 7.65
C LEU A 45 14.63 -0.38 7.52
N SER A 46 13.95 -1.51 7.74
CA SER A 46 14.52 -2.86 7.54
C SER A 46 13.76 -3.66 6.49
N ARG A 47 14.47 -4.56 5.80
CA ARG A 47 13.84 -5.54 4.89
C ARG A 47 13.46 -6.81 5.63
N SER A 48 14.40 -7.37 6.39
CA SER A 48 14.22 -8.58 7.17
C SER A 48 13.74 -8.24 8.58
N PHE A 49 12.73 -8.96 9.05
CA PHE A 49 12.13 -8.71 10.35
C PHE A 49 11.63 -10.01 10.98
N PHE A 50 11.34 -9.95 12.27
CA PHE A 50 10.73 -11.01 13.06
C PHE A 50 9.74 -10.43 14.07
N ALA A 51 9.01 -11.29 14.79
CA ALA A 51 8.13 -10.86 15.88
C ALA A 51 8.89 -9.98 16.89
N GLY A 52 8.41 -8.74 17.10
CA GLY A 52 9.08 -7.74 17.94
C GLY A 52 9.79 -6.63 17.17
N SER A 53 9.94 -6.73 15.84
CA SER A 53 10.62 -5.72 15.02
C SER A 53 9.90 -4.37 14.96
N GLN A 54 8.60 -4.34 15.26
CA GLN A 54 7.81 -3.11 15.33
C GLN A 54 8.35 -2.09 16.34
N ARG A 55 9.18 -2.54 17.31
CA ARG A 55 9.86 -1.68 18.28
C ARG A 55 11.00 -0.84 17.69
N TYR A 56 11.50 -1.19 16.50
CA TYR A 56 12.75 -0.65 15.97
C TYR A 56 12.59 0.23 14.73
N GLY A 57 11.39 0.30 14.15
CA GLY A 57 11.09 1.20 13.04
C GLY A 57 10.20 0.56 11.98
N ALA A 58 10.38 0.99 10.73
CA ALA A 58 9.55 0.56 9.61
C ALA A 58 10.12 -0.68 8.91
N ILE A 59 9.27 -1.39 8.16
CA ILE A 59 9.68 -2.33 7.12
C ILE A 59 9.06 -1.98 5.78
N TRP A 60 9.58 -2.57 4.70
CA TRP A 60 8.89 -2.55 3.40
C TRP A 60 8.85 -3.95 2.80
N GLN A 61 7.94 -4.15 1.85
CA GLN A 61 7.63 -5.44 1.22
C GLN A 61 8.71 -5.97 0.26
N GLY A 62 9.91 -5.37 0.25
CA GLY A 62 11.03 -5.80 -0.59
C GLY A 62 10.93 -5.33 -2.05
N ASP A 63 11.61 -6.07 -2.92
CA ASP A 63 11.90 -5.66 -4.30
C ASP A 63 10.75 -6.09 -5.23
N ASN A 64 9.64 -5.34 -5.19
CA ASN A 64 8.44 -5.60 -6.00
C ASN A 64 8.60 -5.17 -7.48
N MET A 65 7.67 -5.57 -8.35
CA MET A 65 7.68 -5.13 -9.76
C MET A 65 6.72 -3.96 -10.02
N GLY A 66 7.03 -3.16 -11.04
CA GLY A 66 6.22 -2.09 -11.61
C GLY A 66 5.06 -2.59 -12.46
N THR A 67 4.33 -3.62 -12.01
CA THR A 67 3.12 -4.18 -12.63
C THR A 67 1.85 -4.01 -11.77
N TRP A 68 0.68 -4.04 -12.40
CA TRP A 68 -0.63 -3.97 -11.73
C TRP A 68 -0.84 -5.08 -10.69
N GLN A 69 -0.36 -6.29 -10.96
CA GLN A 69 -0.45 -7.41 -10.01
C GLN A 69 0.30 -7.12 -8.71
N HIS A 70 1.44 -6.43 -8.78
CA HIS A 70 2.22 -6.06 -7.60
C HIS A 70 1.60 -4.88 -6.85
N LEU A 71 0.90 -3.97 -7.54
CA LEU A 71 0.04 -2.99 -6.89
C LEU A 71 -1.10 -3.70 -6.14
N ALA A 72 -1.79 -4.63 -6.78
CA ALA A 72 -2.88 -5.39 -6.16
C ALA A 72 -2.43 -6.17 -4.91
N VAL A 73 -1.36 -6.97 -5.02
CA VAL A 73 -0.86 -7.81 -3.90
C VAL A 73 -0.28 -6.98 -2.75
N SER A 74 0.09 -5.72 -3.00
CA SER A 74 0.65 -4.87 -1.94
C SER A 74 -0.34 -4.59 -0.80
N ILE A 75 -1.65 -4.64 -1.09
CA ILE A 75 -2.72 -4.41 -0.12
C ILE A 75 -2.89 -5.61 0.85
N PRO A 76 -3.10 -6.86 0.40
CA PRO A 76 -3.15 -7.99 1.33
C PRO A 76 -1.85 -8.18 2.11
N MET A 77 -0.67 -7.90 1.52
CA MET A 77 0.60 -7.92 2.24
C MET A 77 0.71 -6.82 3.32
N LEU A 78 0.16 -5.64 3.04
CA LEU A 78 0.05 -4.55 4.02
C LEU A 78 -0.82 -5.00 5.20
N LEU A 79 -1.98 -5.56 4.90
CA LEU A 79 -2.96 -5.98 5.91
C LEU A 79 -2.43 -7.15 6.75
N SER A 80 -1.78 -8.14 6.13
CA SER A 80 -1.20 -9.28 6.84
C SER A 80 -0.11 -8.84 7.84
N ASN A 81 0.74 -7.89 7.44
CA ASN A 81 1.77 -7.34 8.33
C ASN A 81 1.15 -6.53 9.46
N SER A 82 0.12 -5.72 9.15
CA SER A 82 -0.57 -4.89 10.14
C SER A 82 -1.24 -5.72 11.24
N ILE A 83 -1.98 -6.79 10.89
CA ILE A 83 -2.58 -7.68 11.90
C ILE A 83 -1.55 -8.53 12.67
N ALA A 84 -0.39 -8.79 12.09
CA ALA A 84 0.72 -9.46 12.76
C ALA A 84 1.51 -8.52 13.71
N GLY A 85 1.07 -7.27 13.87
CA GLY A 85 1.69 -6.28 14.76
C GLY A 85 2.83 -5.47 14.13
N MET A 86 3.17 -5.72 12.85
CA MET A 86 4.15 -4.95 12.09
C MET A 86 3.45 -3.83 11.30
N ALA A 87 2.80 -2.91 12.03
CA ALA A 87 1.92 -1.90 11.44
C ALA A 87 2.66 -0.80 10.66
N PHE A 88 3.94 -0.50 10.97
CA PHE A 88 4.72 0.48 10.20
C PHE A 88 5.34 -0.16 8.95
N ASN A 89 4.49 -0.48 7.96
CA ASN A 89 4.92 -1.13 6.72
C ASN A 89 4.36 -0.46 5.45
N GLY A 90 4.89 -0.84 4.29
CA GLY A 90 4.47 -0.35 2.98
C GLY A 90 5.22 -1.02 1.83
N ALA A 91 4.89 -0.66 0.59
CA ALA A 91 5.54 -1.15 -0.63
C ALA A 91 6.20 -0.02 -1.41
N ASP A 92 7.15 -0.35 -2.30
CA ASP A 92 7.77 0.64 -3.16
C ASP A 92 6.77 1.14 -4.20
N VAL A 93 6.44 2.43 -4.10
CA VAL A 93 5.49 3.13 -4.97
C VAL A 93 6.07 3.22 -6.37
N GLY A 94 5.33 2.69 -7.35
CA GLY A 94 5.77 2.51 -8.73
C GLY A 94 6.40 1.14 -9.02
N GLY A 95 6.69 0.34 -7.99
CA GLY A 95 7.36 -0.95 -8.11
C GLY A 95 8.87 -0.84 -8.35
N PHE A 96 9.70 -1.57 -7.60
CA PHE A 96 11.16 -1.49 -7.65
C PHE A 96 11.72 -1.84 -9.04
N PHE A 97 11.31 -2.97 -9.62
CA PHE A 97 11.75 -3.39 -10.96
C PHE A 97 10.82 -2.90 -12.08
N GLY A 98 11.39 -2.61 -13.25
CA GLY A 98 10.61 -2.24 -14.44
C GLY A 98 10.20 -0.76 -14.50
N ASN A 99 9.56 -0.37 -15.60
CA ASN A 99 9.15 1.00 -15.86
C ASN A 99 7.61 1.06 -15.92
N PRO A 100 6.91 1.43 -14.84
CA PRO A 100 5.45 1.46 -14.84
C PRO A 100 4.92 2.50 -15.84
N SER A 101 3.71 2.26 -16.36
CA SER A 101 3.00 3.27 -17.14
C SER A 101 2.67 4.49 -16.27
N PRO A 102 2.45 5.69 -16.86
CA PRO A 102 2.02 6.87 -16.10
C PRO A 102 0.73 6.64 -15.30
N GLU A 103 -0.24 5.92 -15.88
CA GLU A 103 -1.48 5.53 -15.19
C GLU A 103 -1.20 4.71 -13.94
N LEU A 104 -0.40 3.65 -14.09
CA LEU A 104 -0.03 2.77 -13.01
C LEU A 104 0.76 3.53 -11.92
N LEU A 105 1.62 4.47 -12.29
CA LEU A 105 2.33 5.32 -11.33
C LEU A 105 1.38 6.21 -10.52
N VAL A 106 0.35 6.80 -11.15
CA VAL A 106 -0.69 7.56 -10.45
C VAL A 106 -1.44 6.65 -9.47
N ARG A 107 -1.92 5.48 -9.92
CA ARG A 107 -2.63 4.52 -9.05
C ARG A 107 -1.77 4.03 -7.88
N TRP A 108 -0.46 3.89 -8.09
CA TRP A 108 0.49 3.57 -7.02
C TRP A 108 0.60 4.68 -5.97
N HIS A 109 0.62 5.95 -6.37
CA HIS A 109 0.62 7.05 -5.42
C HIS A 109 -0.72 7.18 -4.71
N GLN A 110 -1.82 6.85 -5.39
CA GLN A 110 -3.16 6.78 -4.78
C GLN A 110 -3.22 5.74 -3.67
N ALA A 111 -2.71 4.53 -3.89
CA ALA A 111 -2.62 3.50 -2.86
C ALA A 111 -1.59 3.86 -1.78
N GLY A 112 -0.38 4.23 -2.20
CA GLY A 112 0.77 4.45 -1.32
C GLY A 112 0.59 5.61 -0.34
N ALA A 113 -0.18 6.64 -0.71
CA ALA A 113 -0.52 7.73 0.20
C ALA A 113 -1.22 7.23 1.48
N PHE A 114 -1.86 6.05 1.42
CA PHE A 114 -2.52 5.42 2.56
C PHE A 114 -1.73 4.26 3.20
N PHE A 115 -0.48 4.04 2.80
CA PHE A 115 0.41 3.09 3.47
C PHE A 115 1.09 3.76 4.67
N PRO A 116 1.17 3.12 5.85
CA PRO A 116 1.88 3.67 7.00
C PRO A 116 3.30 4.13 6.65
N PHE A 117 4.04 3.33 5.89
CA PHE A 117 5.30 3.71 5.25
C PHE A 117 5.10 4.04 3.75
N PHE A 118 5.28 5.31 3.38
CA PHE A 118 5.08 5.81 2.03
C PHE A 118 6.42 6.22 1.38
N ARG A 119 6.92 5.41 0.45
CA ARG A 119 8.18 5.64 -0.28
C ARG A 119 8.06 5.28 -1.76
N ALA A 120 8.52 6.16 -2.64
CA ALA A 120 8.85 5.82 -4.03
C ALA A 120 10.32 5.41 -4.12
N HIS A 121 10.59 4.24 -4.71
CA HIS A 121 11.95 3.70 -4.87
C HIS A 121 12.05 2.88 -6.15
N ALA A 122 13.21 2.80 -6.79
CA ALA A 122 13.37 2.17 -8.10
C ALA A 122 14.74 1.50 -8.24
N HIS A 123 14.79 0.42 -9.02
CA HIS A 123 16.02 -0.30 -9.37
C HIS A 123 16.93 0.58 -10.25
N ILE A 124 18.24 0.30 -10.23
CA ILE A 124 19.27 1.08 -10.93
C ILE A 124 19.04 1.18 -12.45
N ASP A 125 18.47 0.14 -13.07
CA ASP A 125 18.21 0.09 -14.52
C ASP A 125 16.90 0.76 -14.96
N THR A 126 16.14 1.33 -14.04
CA THR A 126 14.88 2.00 -14.36
C THR A 126 15.11 3.41 -14.88
N LYS A 127 14.14 3.93 -15.63
CA LYS A 127 14.10 5.34 -15.97
C LYS A 127 13.82 6.16 -14.71
N ARG A 128 14.40 7.35 -14.65
CA ARG A 128 14.06 8.37 -13.66
C ARG A 128 12.56 8.66 -13.72
N ARG A 129 11.93 8.76 -12.56
CA ARG A 129 10.48 8.83 -12.41
C ARG A 129 10.05 9.62 -11.17
N GLU A 130 10.87 10.56 -10.75
CA GLU A 130 10.47 11.57 -9.79
C GLU A 130 9.22 12.30 -10.31
N PRO A 131 8.23 12.63 -9.46
CA PRO A 131 6.94 13.14 -9.92
C PRO A 131 7.03 14.37 -10.85
N TYR A 132 8.02 15.23 -10.65
CA TYR A 132 8.24 16.44 -11.44
C TYR A 132 8.72 16.19 -12.89
N LEU A 133 9.07 14.94 -13.24
CA LEU A 133 9.48 14.58 -14.60
C LEU A 133 8.31 14.32 -15.56
N PHE A 134 7.09 14.21 -15.03
CA PHE A 134 5.89 13.95 -15.83
C PHE A 134 5.21 15.25 -16.26
N ASP A 135 4.60 15.23 -17.45
CA ASP A 135 3.74 16.32 -17.92
C ASP A 135 2.34 16.19 -17.25
N GLU A 136 1.54 17.26 -17.30
CA GLU A 136 0.15 17.21 -16.83
C GLU A 136 -0.74 16.31 -17.71
N PRO A 137 -1.80 15.68 -17.15
CA PRO A 137 -2.31 15.79 -15.78
C PRO A 137 -1.65 14.82 -14.77
N ILE A 138 -0.68 14.00 -15.21
CA ILE A 138 -0.09 12.94 -14.40
C ILE A 138 0.65 13.51 -13.19
N ARG A 139 1.44 14.56 -13.40
CA ARG A 139 2.17 15.24 -12.33
C ARG A 139 1.22 15.80 -11.26
N GLY A 140 0.18 16.55 -11.67
CA GLY A 140 -0.81 17.09 -10.75
C GLY A 140 -1.54 16.01 -9.94
N GLN A 141 -1.90 14.90 -10.57
CA GLN A 141 -2.56 13.77 -9.90
C GLN A 141 -1.66 13.06 -8.88
N ILE A 142 -0.37 12.91 -9.16
CA ILE A 142 0.59 12.39 -8.19
C ILE A 142 0.76 13.36 -7.01
N VAL A 143 0.93 14.65 -7.32
CA VAL A 143 1.12 15.71 -6.31
C VAL A 143 -0.11 15.83 -5.40
N ASP A 144 -1.32 15.69 -5.95
CA ASP A 144 -2.56 15.68 -5.15
C ASP A 144 -2.54 14.61 -4.06
N MET A 145 -2.02 13.42 -4.36
CA MET A 145 -1.93 12.34 -3.36
C MET A 145 -0.87 12.62 -2.29
N ILE A 146 0.22 13.28 -2.66
CA ILE A 146 1.22 13.76 -1.70
C ILE A 146 0.59 14.84 -0.80
N LYS A 147 -0.09 15.84 -1.38
CA LYS A 147 -0.81 16.88 -0.62
C LYS A 147 -1.85 16.27 0.32
N LEU A 148 -2.61 15.26 -0.12
CA LEU A 148 -3.58 14.54 0.71
C LEU A 148 -2.92 13.79 1.88
N ARG A 149 -1.79 13.11 1.65
CA ARG A 149 -1.03 12.48 2.73
C ARG A 149 -0.58 13.51 3.77
N TYR A 150 -0.08 14.66 3.32
CA TYR A 150 0.32 15.75 4.22
C TYR A 150 -0.86 16.32 5.01
N THR A 151 -2.01 16.48 4.35
CA THR A 151 -3.27 16.92 4.96
C THR A 151 -3.65 16.01 6.14
N LEU A 152 -3.53 14.70 5.95
CA LEU A 152 -3.91 13.67 6.93
C LEU A 152 -2.81 13.33 7.96
N LEU A 153 -1.68 14.04 8.00
CA LEU A 153 -0.61 13.75 8.97
C LEU A 153 -1.07 13.76 10.44
N PRO A 154 -1.96 14.67 10.90
CA PRO A 154 -2.48 14.61 12.28
C PRO A 154 -3.21 13.29 12.58
N SER A 155 -4.04 12.83 11.63
CA SER A 155 -4.72 11.54 11.73
C SER A 155 -3.72 10.38 11.74
N TRP A 156 -2.77 10.35 10.80
CA TRP A 156 -1.72 9.31 10.77
C TRP A 156 -0.94 9.25 12.08
N TYR A 157 -0.49 10.40 12.59
CA TYR A 157 0.30 10.46 13.81
C TYR A 157 -0.47 10.01 15.05
N THR A 158 -1.77 10.31 15.10
CA THR A 158 -2.68 9.79 16.12
C THR A 158 -2.80 8.27 16.03
N LEU A 159 -2.93 7.70 14.82
CA LEU A 159 -2.97 6.25 14.64
C LEU A 159 -1.66 5.55 15.06
N PHE A 160 -0.49 6.17 14.82
CA PHE A 160 0.79 5.67 15.31
C PHE A 160 0.88 5.67 16.84
N PHE A 161 0.36 6.70 17.49
CA PHE A 161 0.28 6.77 18.94
C PHE A 161 -0.67 5.70 19.51
N GLU A 162 -1.86 5.57 18.94
CA GLU A 162 -2.83 4.53 19.34
C GLU A 162 -2.28 3.11 19.14
N ASN A 163 -1.55 2.87 18.03
CA ASN A 163 -0.84 1.62 17.80
C ASN A 163 0.24 1.36 18.87
N THR A 164 0.96 2.39 19.30
CA THR A 164 1.96 2.27 20.39
C THR A 164 1.30 1.93 21.73
N LEU A 165 0.12 2.48 22.01
CA LEU A 165 -0.61 2.26 23.26
C LEU A 165 -1.34 0.91 23.33
N THR A 166 -1.80 0.38 22.20
CA THR A 166 -2.75 -0.76 22.20
C THR A 166 -2.31 -1.93 21.33
N GLY A 167 -1.35 -1.72 20.42
CA GLY A 167 -1.01 -2.67 19.37
C GLY A 167 -2.04 -2.74 18.23
N ALA A 168 -3.13 -1.97 18.28
CA ALA A 168 -4.16 -1.99 17.24
C ALA A 168 -3.57 -1.60 15.87
N PRO A 169 -3.90 -2.31 14.78
CA PRO A 169 -3.35 -2.00 13.46
C PRO A 169 -3.83 -0.64 12.96
N MET A 170 -2.96 0.08 12.24
CA MET A 170 -3.33 1.36 11.63
C MET A 170 -4.14 1.17 10.33
N THR A 171 -3.77 0.16 9.52
CA THR A 171 -4.57 -0.27 8.37
C THR A 171 -5.31 -1.55 8.75
N VAL A 172 -6.62 -1.44 8.88
CA VAL A 172 -7.47 -2.46 9.48
C VAL A 172 -8.28 -3.16 8.41
N PRO A 173 -8.16 -4.49 8.25
CA PRO A 173 -8.98 -5.25 7.31
C PRO A 173 -10.44 -5.38 7.80
N GLN A 174 -11.35 -5.70 6.88
CA GLN A 174 -12.78 -5.75 7.17
C GLN A 174 -13.13 -6.66 8.34
N TYR A 175 -12.55 -7.87 8.39
CA TYR A 175 -12.84 -8.84 9.45
C TYR A 175 -12.36 -8.41 10.85
N VAL A 176 -11.39 -7.49 10.96
CA VAL A 176 -10.98 -6.94 12.26
C VAL A 176 -11.92 -5.82 12.68
N MET A 177 -12.34 -4.96 11.74
CA MET A 177 -13.32 -3.90 12.02
C MET A 177 -14.72 -4.46 12.33
N PHE A 178 -15.13 -5.49 11.60
CA PHE A 178 -16.46 -6.09 11.65
C PHE A 178 -16.36 -7.62 11.81
N PRO A 179 -15.99 -8.12 13.00
CA PRO A 179 -15.78 -9.56 13.23
C PRO A 179 -17.06 -10.40 13.18
N LYS A 180 -18.23 -9.76 13.08
CA LYS A 180 -19.55 -10.41 12.95
C LYS A 180 -20.07 -10.39 11.51
N ASP A 181 -19.28 -9.91 10.56
CA ASP A 181 -19.61 -9.86 9.14
C ASP A 181 -18.82 -10.91 8.35
N ASP A 182 -19.31 -12.14 8.33
CA ASP A 182 -18.67 -13.28 7.66
C ASP A 182 -18.41 -13.02 6.16
N ALA A 183 -19.29 -12.25 5.49
CA ALA A 183 -19.14 -11.92 4.08
C ALA A 183 -17.94 -10.99 3.80
N GLY A 184 -17.48 -10.25 4.82
CA GLY A 184 -16.31 -9.39 4.75
C GLY A 184 -14.98 -10.11 4.96
N PHE A 185 -14.97 -11.40 5.31
CA PHE A 185 -13.72 -12.09 5.70
C PHE A 185 -12.71 -12.26 4.57
N ALA A 186 -13.20 -12.42 3.34
CA ALA A 186 -12.36 -12.56 2.15
C ALA A 186 -11.97 -11.21 1.51
N VAL A 187 -12.44 -10.08 2.06
CA VAL A 187 -12.19 -8.75 1.48
C VAL A 187 -10.81 -8.26 1.88
N ASP A 188 -9.89 -8.19 0.92
CA ASP A 188 -8.48 -7.82 1.10
C ASP A 188 -7.99 -6.70 0.16
N ASP A 189 -8.91 -6.09 -0.60
CA ASP A 189 -8.65 -5.01 -1.56
C ASP A 189 -9.14 -3.63 -1.07
N GLN A 190 -9.64 -3.55 0.16
CA GLN A 190 -9.99 -2.33 0.88
C GLN A 190 -9.63 -2.45 2.37
N PHE A 191 -9.47 -1.31 3.02
CA PHE A 191 -9.11 -1.25 4.43
C PHE A 191 -9.54 0.05 5.09
N TYR A 192 -9.74 0.00 6.41
CA TYR A 192 -9.97 1.18 7.23
C TYR A 192 -8.66 1.75 7.80
N LEU A 193 -8.63 3.05 8.04
CA LEU A 193 -7.54 3.71 8.75
C LEU A 193 -7.89 3.87 10.24
N GLY A 194 -7.64 2.81 11.01
CA GLY A 194 -7.82 2.75 12.46
C GLY A 194 -9.07 3.48 12.98
N SER A 195 -8.88 4.37 13.96
CA SER A 195 -9.95 5.13 14.62
C SER A 195 -10.61 6.22 13.77
N THR A 196 -10.05 6.57 12.61
CA THR A 196 -10.55 7.68 11.77
C THR A 196 -11.85 7.36 11.03
N GLY A 197 -12.19 6.07 10.91
CA GLY A 197 -13.33 5.62 10.11
C GLY A 197 -13.18 5.81 8.59
N LEU A 198 -11.99 6.20 8.11
CA LEU A 198 -11.72 6.32 6.68
C LEU A 198 -11.58 4.92 6.05
N LEU A 199 -12.44 4.61 5.09
CA LEU A 199 -12.38 3.44 4.22
C LEU A 199 -11.69 3.79 2.90
N VAL A 200 -10.64 3.05 2.57
CA VAL A 200 -9.84 3.21 1.36
C VAL A 200 -10.03 1.98 0.46
N LYS A 201 -10.36 2.19 -0.83
CA LYS A 201 -10.40 1.14 -1.87
C LYS A 201 -9.53 1.58 -3.05
N PRO A 202 -8.22 1.27 -3.06
CA PRO A 202 -7.35 1.65 -4.16
C PRO A 202 -7.75 0.96 -5.48
N ILE A 203 -7.56 1.64 -6.61
CA ILE A 203 -7.76 1.05 -7.94
C ILE A 203 -6.49 0.31 -8.36
N THR A 204 -6.61 -0.99 -8.57
CA THR A 204 -5.47 -1.89 -8.83
C THR A 204 -5.56 -2.63 -10.17
N GLN A 205 -6.48 -2.22 -11.04
CA GLN A 205 -6.69 -2.78 -12.37
C GLN A 205 -6.46 -1.72 -13.46
N GLU A 206 -5.82 -2.13 -14.56
CA GLU A 206 -5.52 -1.26 -15.70
C GLU A 206 -6.78 -0.80 -16.43
N GLY A 207 -6.86 0.48 -16.76
CA GLY A 207 -7.99 1.06 -17.49
C GLY A 207 -9.30 1.14 -16.70
N ALA A 208 -9.31 0.77 -15.42
CA ALA A 208 -10.51 0.81 -14.60
C ALA A 208 -10.96 2.25 -14.31
N THR A 209 -12.23 2.53 -14.61
CA THR A 209 -12.90 3.83 -14.38
C THR A 209 -13.97 3.76 -13.30
N SER A 210 -14.17 2.60 -12.67
CA SER A 210 -15.10 2.36 -11.56
C SER A 210 -14.64 1.16 -10.73
N THR A 211 -15.15 1.04 -9.51
CA THR A 211 -14.92 -0.13 -8.64
C THR A 211 -16.11 -0.39 -7.75
N ASP A 212 -16.29 -1.64 -7.34
CA ASP A 212 -17.28 -1.98 -6.32
C ASP A 212 -16.67 -1.83 -4.92
N VAL A 213 -17.33 -1.08 -4.06
CA VAL A 213 -16.94 -0.85 -2.67
C VAL A 213 -17.85 -1.66 -1.76
N TYR A 214 -17.27 -2.47 -0.87
CA TYR A 214 -18.00 -3.31 0.07
C TYR A 214 -18.24 -2.59 1.40
N ILE A 215 -19.46 -2.68 1.94
CA ILE A 215 -19.86 -2.01 3.19
C ILE A 215 -20.50 -3.03 4.15
N SER A 216 -19.87 -3.19 5.30
CA SER A 216 -20.21 -4.22 6.31
C SER A 216 -21.37 -3.85 7.23
N ASP A 217 -21.78 -2.58 7.28
CA ASP A 217 -22.75 -2.08 8.24
C ASP A 217 -23.76 -1.13 7.61
N ASP A 218 -24.68 -0.63 8.42
CA ASP A 218 -25.78 0.20 7.95
C ASP A 218 -25.51 1.70 8.10
N GLN A 219 -24.31 2.11 8.52
CA GLN A 219 -23.96 3.52 8.72
C GLN A 219 -23.83 4.30 7.40
N PRO A 220 -24.03 5.64 7.41
CA PRO A 220 -23.74 6.47 6.25
C PRO A 220 -22.23 6.52 5.99
N TYR A 221 -21.84 6.43 4.72
CA TYR A 221 -20.47 6.63 4.27
C TYR A 221 -20.40 7.89 3.42
N TYR A 222 -19.57 8.86 3.83
CA TYR A 222 -19.43 10.13 3.15
C TYR A 222 -18.18 10.11 2.29
N ASN A 223 -18.29 10.37 0.99
CA ASN A 223 -17.12 10.55 0.15
C ASN A 223 -16.29 11.73 0.67
N TYR A 224 -15.00 11.50 0.87
CA TYR A 224 -14.11 12.46 1.52
C TYR A 224 -13.95 13.78 0.73
N PHE A 225 -14.07 13.72 -0.60
CA PHE A 225 -13.86 14.87 -1.47
C PHE A 225 -15.16 15.59 -1.84
N THR A 226 -16.23 14.84 -2.08
CA THR A 226 -17.48 15.42 -2.58
C THR A 226 -18.55 15.56 -1.51
N SER A 227 -18.34 15.03 -0.30
CA SER A 227 -19.37 14.95 0.75
C SER A 227 -20.64 14.22 0.31
N ASP A 228 -20.60 13.48 -0.80
CA ASP A 228 -21.71 12.63 -1.21
C ASP A 228 -21.86 11.48 -0.22
N MET A 229 -23.08 11.25 0.23
CA MET A 229 -23.42 10.21 1.18
C MET A 229 -23.88 8.95 0.43
N PHE A 230 -23.44 7.80 0.92
CA PHE A 230 -23.73 6.47 0.43
C PHE A 230 -24.31 5.63 1.57
N LEU A 231 -25.33 4.82 1.25
CA LEU A 231 -26.02 3.94 2.19
C LEU A 231 -26.28 2.60 1.49
N VAL A 232 -25.94 1.50 2.15
CA VAL A 232 -26.16 0.16 1.61
C VAL A 232 -27.30 -0.52 2.37
N ASP A 233 -28.19 -1.18 1.65
CA ASP A 233 -29.26 -1.98 2.25
C ASP A 233 -28.68 -3.24 2.89
N GLN A 234 -28.84 -3.36 4.22
CA GLN A 234 -28.42 -4.52 4.98
C GLN A 234 -29.51 -5.61 5.07
N SER A 235 -30.62 -5.47 4.34
CA SER A 235 -31.64 -6.50 4.23
C SER A 235 -31.07 -7.80 3.65
N LYS A 236 -31.57 -8.94 4.15
CA LYS A 236 -31.07 -10.26 3.77
C LYS A 236 -31.26 -10.48 2.26
N GLY A 237 -30.15 -10.73 1.56
CA GLY A 237 -30.13 -10.95 0.11
C GLY A 237 -29.82 -9.70 -0.73
N SER A 238 -29.74 -8.52 -0.12
CA SER A 238 -29.31 -7.30 -0.81
C SER A 238 -27.78 -7.27 -1.02
N PRO A 239 -27.30 -6.75 -2.15
CA PRO A 239 -25.86 -6.57 -2.37
C PRO A 239 -25.28 -5.61 -1.32
N ARG A 240 -24.23 -6.06 -0.61
CA ARG A 240 -23.48 -5.23 0.35
C ARG A 240 -22.43 -4.33 -0.32
N THR A 241 -22.58 -4.11 -1.62
CA THR A 241 -21.64 -3.34 -2.44
C THR A 241 -22.35 -2.22 -3.18
N PHE A 242 -21.61 -1.16 -3.48
CA PHE A 242 -22.03 -0.15 -4.45
C PHE A 242 -20.90 0.15 -5.43
N THR A 243 -21.27 0.38 -6.69
CA THR A 243 -20.30 0.72 -7.75
C THR A 243 -19.97 2.21 -7.73
N PHE A 244 -18.72 2.57 -7.48
CA PHE A 244 -18.26 3.95 -7.41
C PHE A 244 -17.47 4.35 -8.66
N PRO A 245 -17.78 5.50 -9.32
CA PRO A 245 -16.96 6.04 -10.40
C PRO A 245 -15.57 6.46 -9.92
N ALA A 246 -14.54 5.87 -10.50
CA ALA A 246 -13.14 6.07 -10.12
C ALA A 246 -12.25 6.30 -11.35
N PRO A 247 -12.47 7.37 -12.15
CA PRO A 247 -11.52 7.76 -13.20
C PRO A 247 -10.13 8.06 -12.60
N LEU A 248 -9.11 8.23 -13.45
CA LEU A 248 -7.72 8.31 -13.00
C LEU A 248 -7.46 9.38 -11.91
N GLY A 249 -8.15 10.52 -11.95
CA GLY A 249 -8.02 11.60 -10.95
C GLY A 249 -8.79 11.38 -9.64
N THR A 250 -9.58 10.31 -9.53
CA THR A 250 -10.48 10.04 -8.40
C THR A 250 -10.01 8.84 -7.60
N VAL A 251 -10.03 8.99 -6.27
CA VAL A 251 -9.71 7.93 -5.31
C VAL A 251 -10.98 7.55 -4.53
N PRO A 252 -11.34 6.26 -4.48
CA PRO A 252 -12.37 5.79 -3.57
C PRO A 252 -11.92 5.91 -2.11
N LEU A 253 -12.37 6.99 -1.44
CA LEU A 253 -12.09 7.31 -0.05
C LEU A 253 -13.37 7.79 0.62
N PHE A 254 -13.79 7.10 1.67
CA PHE A 254 -15.05 7.37 2.36
C PHE A 254 -14.82 7.49 3.87
N GLN A 255 -15.46 8.44 4.52
CA GLN A 255 -15.52 8.55 5.96
C GLN A 255 -16.80 7.90 6.45
N ARG A 256 -16.68 6.85 7.27
CA ARG A 256 -17.82 6.23 7.95
C ARG A 256 -18.44 7.21 8.97
N GLY A 257 -19.76 7.26 9.03
CA GLY A 257 -20.49 7.98 10.07
C GLY A 257 -20.11 7.51 11.48
N GLY A 258 -20.11 8.43 12.43
CA GLY A 258 -19.68 8.17 13.82
C GLY A 258 -18.23 8.57 14.10
N HIS A 259 -17.51 9.11 13.10
CA HIS A 259 -16.08 9.42 13.22
C HIS A 259 -15.76 10.89 12.94
N ILE A 260 -14.75 11.41 13.65
CA ILE A 260 -14.18 12.75 13.44
C ILE A 260 -12.74 12.61 12.96
N VAL A 261 -12.45 13.10 11.75
CA VAL A 261 -11.12 13.12 11.15
C VAL A 261 -10.43 14.45 11.48
N THR A 262 -9.17 14.38 11.90
CA THR A 262 -8.34 15.55 12.21
C THR A 262 -7.29 15.75 11.11
N ARG A 263 -7.24 16.95 10.55
CA ARG A 263 -6.35 17.25 9.41
C ARG A 263 -5.80 18.67 9.45
N ARG A 264 -4.80 18.94 8.60
CA ARG A 264 -4.22 20.26 8.37
C ARG A 264 -4.39 20.65 6.92
N ASP A 265 -5.23 21.64 6.65
CA ASP A 265 -5.54 22.04 5.28
C ASP A 265 -4.42 22.91 4.68
N LEU A 266 -3.61 23.57 5.51
CA LEU A 266 -2.43 24.31 5.06
C LEU A 266 -1.25 23.38 4.81
N ILE A 267 -0.95 23.12 3.53
CA ILE A 267 0.14 22.23 3.14
C ILE A 267 1.46 22.99 3.06
N ARG A 268 2.48 22.42 3.70
CA ARG A 268 3.86 22.91 3.66
C ARG A 268 4.74 21.92 2.89
N ARG A 269 5.94 22.36 2.54
CA ARG A 269 6.95 21.54 1.83
C ARG A 269 7.48 20.34 2.64
N ALA A 270 7.30 20.33 3.97
CA ALA A 270 7.79 19.27 4.85
C ALA A 270 6.97 19.22 6.15
N ALA A 271 6.81 18.04 6.74
CA ALA A 271 6.02 17.83 7.95
C ALA A 271 6.48 18.69 9.16
N PRO A 272 7.80 18.88 9.42
CA PRO A 272 8.26 19.74 10.52
C PRO A 272 7.93 21.23 10.36
N LEU A 273 7.38 21.66 9.21
CA LEU A 273 6.91 23.02 9.02
C LEU A 273 5.42 23.17 9.34
N MET A 274 4.71 22.06 9.50
CA MET A 274 3.27 22.04 9.75
C MET A 274 2.91 22.05 11.22
N TRP A 275 3.85 21.76 12.14
CA TRP A 275 3.54 21.45 13.54
C TRP A 275 2.78 22.55 14.32
N LYS A 276 2.85 23.81 13.87
CA LYS A 276 2.07 24.95 14.41
C LYS A 276 0.87 25.37 13.56
N ASP A 277 0.66 24.76 12.41
CA ASP A 277 -0.47 25.10 11.55
C ASP A 277 -1.79 24.66 12.22
N PRO A 278 -2.88 25.40 11.97
CA PRO A 278 -4.18 25.14 12.59
C PRO A 278 -4.76 23.78 12.18
N ILE A 279 -5.68 23.28 13.01
CA ILE A 279 -6.35 21.99 12.80
C ILE A 279 -7.74 22.22 12.20
N THR A 280 -8.11 21.32 11.28
CA THR A 280 -9.47 21.16 10.76
C THR A 280 -10.09 19.88 11.29
N LEU A 281 -11.34 19.95 11.74
CA LEU A 281 -12.14 18.81 12.16
C LEU A 281 -13.20 18.49 11.10
N VAL A 282 -13.21 17.26 10.58
CA VAL A 282 -14.25 16.77 9.66
C VAL A 282 -15.10 15.74 10.40
N VAL A 283 -16.31 16.14 10.73
CA VAL A 283 -17.27 15.42 11.57
C VAL A 283 -18.30 14.73 10.67
N ALA A 284 -18.28 13.40 10.61
CA ALA A 284 -19.24 12.62 9.84
C ALA A 284 -20.29 12.00 10.76
N LEU A 285 -21.51 12.54 10.80
CA LEU A 285 -22.55 12.06 11.70
C LEU A 285 -22.99 10.64 11.33
N ASP A 286 -23.13 9.78 12.35
CA ASP A 286 -23.83 8.50 12.22
C ASP A 286 -25.35 8.69 12.18
N LYS A 287 -26.09 7.58 12.06
CA LYS A 287 -27.56 7.57 12.08
C LYS A 287 -28.17 8.13 13.35
N GLU A 288 -27.44 8.07 14.46
CA GLU A 288 -27.83 8.56 15.77
C GLU A 288 -27.49 10.05 15.97
N GLY A 289 -26.79 10.67 15.01
CA GLY A 289 -26.35 12.06 15.09
C GLY A 289 -25.15 12.24 16.02
N GLN A 290 -24.29 11.23 16.13
CA GLN A 290 -23.11 11.22 16.97
C GLN A 290 -21.84 11.02 16.14
N SER A 291 -20.71 11.47 16.68
CA SER A 291 -19.39 11.13 16.16
C SER A 291 -18.32 11.33 17.23
N THR A 292 -17.23 10.57 17.13
CA THR A 292 -16.07 10.73 18.01
C THR A 292 -14.77 10.66 17.23
N GLY A 293 -13.73 11.31 17.73
CA GLY A 293 -12.38 11.20 17.19
C GLY A 293 -11.34 11.69 18.18
N THR A 294 -10.08 11.51 17.83
CA THR A 294 -8.92 11.80 18.70
C THR A 294 -7.86 12.58 17.94
N LEU A 295 -7.02 13.29 18.69
CA LEU A 295 -5.84 13.99 18.18
C LEU A 295 -4.69 13.87 19.18
N TYR A 296 -3.59 13.31 18.72
CA TYR A 296 -2.31 13.28 19.45
C TYR A 296 -1.30 14.21 18.80
N LEU A 297 -0.61 15.02 19.62
CA LEU A 297 0.50 15.88 19.20
C LEU A 297 1.64 15.85 20.23
N ASP A 298 2.88 15.69 19.78
CA ASP A 298 4.10 15.91 20.56
C ASP A 298 5.15 16.62 19.66
N ASP A 299 6.38 16.75 20.15
CA ASP A 299 7.47 17.41 19.39
C ASP A 299 7.95 16.66 18.13
N GLY A 300 7.46 15.44 17.88
CA GLY A 300 7.76 14.65 16.69
C GLY A 300 9.14 13.99 16.67
N GLU A 301 10.03 14.29 17.62
CA GLU A 301 11.44 13.88 17.53
C GLU A 301 12.00 13.26 18.82
N SER A 302 11.58 13.72 20.01
CA SER A 302 12.19 13.32 21.27
C SER A 302 11.40 12.22 22.00
N PHE A 303 11.99 11.68 23.07
CA PHE A 303 11.30 10.80 24.02
C PHE A 303 10.54 11.55 25.13
N ASN A 304 10.37 12.87 25.04
CA ASN A 304 9.67 13.65 26.07
C ASN A 304 8.19 13.24 26.25
N HIS A 305 7.58 12.64 25.23
CA HIS A 305 6.24 12.07 25.33
C HIS A 305 6.13 10.96 26.40
N GLU A 306 7.22 10.22 26.67
CA GLU A 306 7.27 9.24 27.76
C GLU A 306 7.16 9.90 29.14
N ARG A 307 7.45 11.21 29.22
CA ARG A 307 7.35 12.06 30.42
C ARG A 307 6.12 12.96 30.39
N GLY A 308 5.07 12.56 29.68
CA GLY A 308 3.82 13.31 29.61
C GLY A 308 3.87 14.59 28.79
N GLN A 309 4.93 14.86 28.02
CA GLN A 309 5.04 16.08 27.19
C GLN A 309 4.37 15.90 25.83
N PHE A 310 3.05 15.82 25.83
CA PHE A 310 2.23 15.71 24.63
C PHE A 310 0.85 16.36 24.85
N LEU A 311 0.04 16.42 23.81
CA LEU A 311 -1.38 16.74 23.84
C LEU A 311 -2.15 15.52 23.33
N TYR A 312 -3.19 15.09 24.05
CA TYR A 312 -4.10 14.06 23.57
C TYR A 312 -5.56 14.43 23.84
N LYS A 313 -6.26 14.82 22.78
CA LYS A 313 -7.64 15.34 22.85
C LYS A 313 -8.63 14.36 22.24
N ARG A 314 -9.83 14.35 22.81
CA ARG A 314 -11.00 13.67 22.29
C ARG A 314 -12.01 14.71 21.83
N PHE A 315 -12.50 14.53 20.62
CA PHE A 315 -13.63 15.29 20.08
C PHE A 315 -14.87 14.40 20.09
N SER A 316 -16.02 14.96 20.47
CA SER A 316 -17.30 14.26 20.43
C SER A 316 -18.39 15.21 20.01
N ILE A 317 -19.23 14.79 19.06
CA ILE A 317 -20.51 15.45 18.80
C ILE A 317 -21.65 14.53 19.22
N LYS A 318 -22.68 15.10 19.82
CA LYS A 318 -23.90 14.38 20.19
C LYS A 318 -25.12 15.24 19.94
N LYS A 319 -26.23 14.57 19.61
CA LYS A 319 -27.56 15.17 19.56
C LYS A 319 -28.14 15.25 20.97
N GLU A 320 -28.53 16.45 21.37
CA GLU A 320 -29.19 16.73 22.65
C GLU A 320 -30.69 16.43 22.60
N SER A 321 -31.30 16.28 23.76
CA SER A 321 -32.76 16.07 23.90
C SER A 321 -33.60 17.23 23.34
N SER A 322 -33.04 18.44 23.34
CA SER A 322 -33.63 19.65 22.75
C SER A 322 -33.72 19.61 21.21
N GLY A 323 -32.96 18.71 20.58
CA GLY A 323 -32.74 18.62 19.13
C GLY A 323 -31.50 19.36 18.61
N SER A 324 -30.78 20.11 19.46
CA SER A 324 -29.49 20.72 19.10
C SER A 324 -28.36 19.69 19.07
N PHE A 325 -27.21 20.08 18.51
CA PHE A 325 -25.99 19.28 18.59
C PHE A 325 -24.93 20.01 19.40
N THR A 326 -24.18 19.28 20.20
CA THR A 326 -23.04 19.80 20.96
C THR A 326 -21.77 19.10 20.51
N LEU A 327 -20.84 19.84 19.89
CA LEU A 327 -19.49 19.36 19.59
C LEU A 327 -18.56 19.81 20.72
N SER A 328 -17.89 18.89 21.38
CA SER A 328 -16.96 19.21 22.47
C SER A 328 -15.56 18.65 22.25
N SER A 329 -14.60 19.33 22.88
CA SER A 329 -13.21 18.92 23.02
C SER A 329 -12.92 18.71 24.50
N SER A 330 -12.37 17.55 24.83
CA SER A 330 -11.95 17.21 26.18
C SER A 330 -10.61 16.48 26.16
N ASP A 331 -9.97 16.40 27.32
CA ASP A 331 -8.80 15.54 27.51
C ASP A 331 -9.14 14.05 27.29
N ALA A 332 -8.33 13.33 26.52
CA ALA A 332 -8.54 11.91 26.22
C ALA A 332 -7.81 10.97 27.19
N VAL A 333 -6.86 11.46 27.99
CA VAL A 333 -5.92 10.65 28.79
C VAL A 333 -6.67 9.89 29.89
N ALA A 334 -7.52 10.57 30.66
CA ALA A 334 -8.25 9.94 31.76
C ALA A 334 -9.16 8.78 31.29
N GLN A 335 -9.82 8.93 30.14
CA GLN A 335 -10.63 7.85 29.55
C GLN A 335 -9.74 6.71 29.04
N THR A 336 -8.64 7.05 28.36
CA THR A 336 -7.74 6.07 27.75
C THR A 336 -6.97 5.26 28.79
N LEU A 337 -6.60 5.88 29.92
CA LEU A 337 -5.98 5.20 31.06
C LEU A 337 -6.84 4.03 31.57
N LYS A 338 -8.18 4.18 31.57
CA LYS A 338 -9.09 3.12 32.03
C LYS A 338 -9.12 1.92 31.08
N SER A 339 -9.00 2.16 29.77
CA SER A 339 -9.09 1.12 28.73
C SER A 339 -7.75 0.52 28.32
N THR A 340 -6.63 1.16 28.66
CA THR A 340 -5.28 0.70 28.26
C THR A 340 -4.75 -0.33 29.25
N HIS A 341 -4.03 -1.34 28.76
CA HIS A 341 -3.39 -2.35 29.61
C HIS A 341 -2.31 -1.71 30.52
N GLU A 342 -2.20 -2.15 31.77
CA GLU A 342 -1.36 -1.50 32.80
C GLU A 342 0.09 -1.29 32.38
N ALA A 343 0.70 -2.30 31.73
CA ALA A 343 2.06 -2.24 31.21
C ALA A 343 2.32 -1.14 30.15
N LEU A 344 1.26 -0.55 29.57
CA LEU A 344 1.32 0.46 28.51
C LEU A 344 0.87 1.85 29.00
N ARG A 345 0.63 2.02 30.31
CA ARG A 345 0.12 3.27 30.91
C ARG A 345 1.20 4.29 31.30
N SER A 346 2.48 3.95 31.23
CA SER A 346 3.56 4.74 31.86
C SER A 346 3.66 6.19 31.34
N SER A 347 3.47 6.41 30.04
CA SER A 347 3.46 7.75 29.42
C SER A 347 2.19 8.53 29.77
N LEU A 348 1.03 7.87 29.71
CA LEU A 348 -0.28 8.44 30.06
C LEU A 348 -0.36 8.82 31.55
N ALA A 349 0.29 8.06 32.44
CA ALA A 349 0.30 8.33 33.88
C ALA A 349 1.16 9.54 34.26
N GLN A 350 2.13 9.92 33.43
CA GLN A 350 2.99 11.09 33.63
C GLN A 350 2.41 12.37 33.02
N TYR A 351 1.30 12.27 32.29
CA TYR A 351 0.68 13.39 31.63
C TYR A 351 0.11 14.41 32.62
N GLN A 352 0.33 15.69 32.31
CA GLN A 352 -0.30 16.82 33.00
C GLN A 352 -0.87 17.79 31.95
N PRO A 353 -2.09 18.34 32.15
CA PRO A 353 -2.72 19.26 31.21
C PRO A 353 -1.97 20.59 30.96
N ASP A 354 -1.03 20.98 31.83
CA ASP A 354 -0.26 22.22 31.75
C ASP A 354 1.23 22.00 31.39
N ASN A 355 1.52 20.89 30.71
CA ASN A 355 2.89 20.50 30.35
C ASN A 355 3.58 21.47 29.37
N GLY A 356 4.91 21.34 29.26
CA GLY A 356 5.75 22.25 28.47
C GLY A 356 5.46 22.20 26.98
N TRP A 357 5.02 21.05 26.45
CA TRP A 357 4.62 20.93 25.05
C TRP A 357 3.33 21.72 24.77
N ILE A 358 2.31 21.58 25.61
CA ILE A 358 1.04 22.32 25.49
C ILE A 358 1.29 23.83 25.45
N LYS A 359 2.21 24.34 26.28
CA LYS A 359 2.62 25.75 26.27
C LYS A 359 3.20 26.18 24.91
N LYS A 360 4.01 25.33 24.26
CA LYS A 360 4.63 25.60 22.94
C LYS A 360 3.61 25.65 21.80
N ILE A 361 2.51 24.90 21.89
CA ILE A 361 1.44 24.85 20.88
C ILE A 361 0.19 25.65 21.28
N SER A 362 0.27 26.49 22.30
CA SER A 362 -0.85 27.29 22.81
C SER A 362 -1.45 28.28 21.81
N SER A 363 -0.77 28.56 20.70
CA SER A 363 -1.25 29.38 19.59
C SER A 363 -1.98 28.59 18.50
N VAL A 364 -2.01 27.25 18.57
CA VAL A 364 -2.63 26.41 17.55
C VAL A 364 -4.14 26.40 17.75
N ASN A 365 -4.87 26.79 16.71
CA ASN A 365 -6.33 26.92 16.75
C ASN A 365 -7.03 25.77 16.02
N ILE A 366 -8.31 25.57 16.33
CA ILE A 366 -9.24 24.88 15.44
C ILE A 366 -9.78 25.93 14.46
N ASP A 367 -9.26 25.94 13.25
CA ASP A 367 -9.58 26.99 12.27
C ASP A 367 -10.80 26.63 11.43
N LYS A 368 -11.09 25.34 11.25
CA LYS A 368 -12.26 24.90 10.47
C LYS A 368 -12.92 23.69 11.10
N VAL A 369 -14.26 23.72 11.15
CA VAL A 369 -15.08 22.55 11.52
C VAL A 369 -16.07 22.30 10.40
N ILE A 370 -16.06 21.09 9.84
CA ILE A 370 -16.98 20.65 8.79
C ILE A 370 -17.85 19.55 9.39
N ILE A 371 -19.16 19.76 9.43
CA ILE A 371 -20.13 18.77 9.94
C ILE A 371 -20.99 18.27 8.78
N LEU A 372 -20.97 16.95 8.56
CA LEU A 372 -21.69 16.27 7.49
C LEU A 372 -22.94 15.57 8.04
N GLY A 373 -24.07 15.71 7.36
CA GLY A 373 -25.29 14.96 7.64
C GLY A 373 -26.20 15.57 8.71
N LEU A 374 -26.14 16.88 8.95
CA LEU A 374 -27.11 17.57 9.81
C LEU A 374 -28.55 17.50 9.25
N PRO A 375 -29.58 17.46 10.11
CA PRO A 375 -30.97 17.35 9.66
C PRO A 375 -31.44 18.55 8.84
N ASP A 376 -31.09 19.75 9.27
CA ASP A 376 -31.58 21.02 8.70
C ASP A 376 -30.50 22.10 8.77
N ARG A 377 -30.80 23.30 8.26
CA ARG A 377 -29.94 24.48 8.42
C ARG A 377 -29.99 24.96 9.87
N PRO A 378 -28.84 25.12 10.57
CA PRO A 378 -28.83 25.70 11.90
C PRO A 378 -29.37 27.12 11.92
N THR A 379 -30.01 27.54 13.01
CA THR A 379 -30.38 28.94 13.27
C THR A 379 -29.30 29.66 14.06
N CYS A 380 -28.52 28.91 14.84
CA CYS A 380 -27.43 29.45 15.63
C CYS A 380 -26.30 28.44 15.76
N VAL A 381 -25.07 28.92 15.63
CA VAL A 381 -23.85 28.19 15.97
C VAL A 381 -23.04 29.08 16.89
N LYS A 382 -22.68 28.61 18.09
CA LYS A 382 -21.93 29.43 19.07
C LYS A 382 -21.04 28.56 19.94
N VAL A 383 -19.98 29.15 20.50
CA VAL A 383 -19.21 28.50 21.57
C VAL A 383 -20.01 28.61 22.87
N SER A 384 -20.12 27.54 23.65
CA SER A 384 -20.82 27.57 24.94
C SER A 384 -20.22 28.63 25.85
N GLY A 385 -21.09 29.39 26.52
CA GLY A 385 -20.68 30.52 27.36
C GLY A 385 -20.44 31.84 26.61
N ARG A 386 -20.48 31.83 25.27
CA ARG A 386 -20.46 33.04 24.44
C ARG A 386 -21.87 33.39 23.96
N ASN A 387 -22.15 34.69 23.86
CA ASN A 387 -23.42 35.22 23.36
C ASN A 387 -23.37 35.51 21.85
N ASP A 388 -22.18 35.71 21.31
CA ASP A 388 -21.94 35.94 19.89
C ASP A 388 -21.96 34.62 19.09
N GLY A 389 -22.64 34.65 17.94
CA GLY A 389 -22.66 33.52 17.01
C GLY A 389 -21.38 33.43 16.19
N LEU A 390 -20.96 32.20 15.88
CA LEU A 390 -19.89 31.90 14.93
C LEU A 390 -20.40 32.06 13.50
N ALA A 391 -19.53 32.56 12.61
CA ALA A 391 -19.80 32.56 11.18
C ALA A 391 -19.75 31.13 10.62
N TYR A 392 -20.75 30.79 9.80
CA TYR A 392 -20.81 29.50 9.16
C TYR A 392 -21.46 29.57 7.78
N GLN A 393 -21.17 28.58 6.96
CA GLN A 393 -21.82 28.32 5.69
C GLN A 393 -22.55 26.99 5.77
N TYR A 394 -23.74 26.93 5.16
CA TYR A 394 -24.54 25.71 5.15
C TYR A 394 -24.99 25.39 3.74
N SER A 395 -24.66 24.18 3.29
CA SER A 395 -25.17 23.58 2.07
C SER A 395 -26.24 22.55 2.43
N SER A 396 -27.45 22.74 1.91
CA SER A 396 -28.53 21.76 2.08
C SER A 396 -28.20 20.45 1.37
N GLY A 397 -28.58 19.34 1.97
CA GLY A 397 -28.38 18.01 1.40
C GLY A 397 -29.02 16.95 2.29
N LEU A 398 -28.60 15.70 2.13
CA LEU A 398 -29.14 14.61 2.95
C LEU A 398 -28.63 14.65 4.39
N ALA A 399 -29.54 14.41 5.33
CA ALA A 399 -29.21 14.17 6.73
C ALA A 399 -28.68 12.74 6.94
N SER A 400 -27.86 12.53 7.97
CA SER A 400 -27.35 11.21 8.35
C SER A 400 -28.45 10.23 8.77
N THR A 401 -29.60 10.77 9.21
CA THR A 401 -30.75 10.03 9.74
C THR A 401 -31.69 9.49 8.65
N VAL A 402 -31.41 9.74 7.36
CA VAL A 402 -32.29 9.29 6.27
C VAL A 402 -32.35 7.76 6.22
N LYS A 403 -33.57 7.22 6.12
CA LYS A 403 -33.82 5.77 6.08
C LYS A 403 -33.74 5.16 4.68
N SER A 404 -33.38 5.95 3.67
CA SER A 404 -33.44 5.54 2.27
C SER A 404 -32.28 4.59 1.91
N ALA A 405 -32.49 3.29 2.13
CA ALA A 405 -31.60 2.20 1.73
C ALA A 405 -31.42 2.06 0.20
N LYS A 406 -32.12 2.86 -0.62
CA LYS A 406 -32.10 2.79 -2.09
C LYS A 406 -30.94 3.55 -2.75
N MET A 407 -29.95 4.01 -1.99
CA MET A 407 -28.85 4.84 -2.52
C MET A 407 -27.61 4.01 -2.84
N THR A 408 -27.62 3.32 -3.99
CA THR A 408 -26.42 2.64 -4.52
C THR A 408 -25.85 3.41 -5.71
N GLY A 409 -24.52 3.43 -5.85
CA GLY A 409 -23.83 3.88 -7.07
C GLY A 409 -23.22 5.28 -7.02
N LEU A 410 -24.06 6.33 -7.12
CA LEU A 410 -23.59 7.71 -7.31
C LEU A 410 -23.63 8.58 -6.05
N GLY A 411 -24.15 8.06 -4.94
CA GLY A 411 -24.37 8.82 -3.72
C GLY A 411 -25.29 10.02 -3.96
N LYS A 412 -25.53 10.81 -2.91
CA LYS A 412 -26.12 12.15 -3.04
C LYS A 412 -25.48 13.06 -2.02
N ARG A 413 -25.30 14.33 -2.37
CA ARG A 413 -24.71 15.35 -1.50
C ARG A 413 -25.34 15.32 -0.09
N ALA A 414 -24.51 15.10 0.93
CA ALA A 414 -24.94 15.29 2.32
C ALA A 414 -25.17 16.78 2.60
N SER A 415 -25.93 17.09 3.64
CA SER A 415 -25.91 18.43 4.22
C SER A 415 -24.51 18.71 4.80
N VAL A 416 -24.02 19.92 4.61
CA VAL A 416 -22.68 20.33 5.05
C VAL A 416 -22.79 21.66 5.78
N LEU A 417 -22.34 21.67 7.04
CA LEU A 417 -22.10 22.89 7.80
C LEU A 417 -20.60 23.13 7.88
N GLU A 418 -20.15 24.30 7.44
CA GLU A 418 -18.76 24.73 7.57
C GLU A 418 -18.67 25.92 8.50
N ILE A 419 -18.02 25.74 9.65
CA ILE A 419 -17.72 26.81 10.59
C ILE A 419 -16.30 27.28 10.27
N GLN A 420 -16.18 28.56 9.87
CA GLN A 420 -14.89 29.19 9.61
C GLN A 420 -14.43 29.88 10.89
N ASN A 421 -13.17 29.66 11.25
CA ASN A 421 -12.56 30.07 12.51
C ASN A 421 -13.44 29.73 13.72
N ALA A 422 -13.30 28.51 14.24
CA ALA A 422 -14.10 28.07 15.38
C ALA A 422 -13.82 28.86 16.68
N ALA A 423 -12.90 29.83 16.65
CA ALA A 423 -12.54 30.72 17.75
C ALA A 423 -12.16 29.98 19.04
N VAL A 424 -11.65 28.75 18.90
CA VAL A 424 -11.22 27.87 19.99
C VAL A 424 -9.82 27.35 19.71
N LYS A 425 -9.05 27.15 20.78
CA LYS A 425 -7.69 26.61 20.69
C LYS A 425 -7.72 25.09 20.75
N VAL A 426 -6.73 24.45 20.16
CA VAL A 426 -6.60 22.98 20.19
C VAL A 426 -6.32 22.46 21.61
N VAL A 427 -5.65 23.28 22.43
CA VAL A 427 -5.21 22.90 23.78
C VAL A 427 -6.36 22.95 24.80
N ASP A 428 -7.34 23.82 24.59
CA ASP A 428 -8.40 24.09 25.56
C ASP A 428 -9.52 23.04 25.50
N ASP A 429 -10.25 22.91 26.60
CA ASP A 429 -11.56 22.27 26.62
C ASP A 429 -12.61 23.29 26.18
N TRP A 430 -13.50 22.89 25.29
CA TRP A 430 -14.51 23.77 24.71
C TRP A 430 -15.71 22.98 24.22
N SER A 431 -16.84 23.67 24.03
CA SER A 431 -18.04 23.13 23.38
C SER A 431 -18.63 24.14 22.41
N ILE A 432 -19.08 23.65 21.26
CA ILE A 432 -19.78 24.40 20.23
C ILE A 432 -21.20 23.85 20.13
N GLU A 433 -22.18 24.73 20.32
CA GLU A 433 -23.60 24.43 20.23
C GLU A 433 -24.11 24.78 18.84
N VAL A 434 -24.78 23.82 18.21
CA VAL A 434 -25.47 23.97 16.92
C VAL A 434 -26.96 23.83 17.16
N GLY A 435 -27.67 24.95 17.18
CA GLY A 435 -29.10 25.06 17.49
C GLY A 435 -29.97 25.32 16.25
N PHE A 436 -31.25 24.93 16.36
CA PHE A 436 -32.26 25.07 15.29
C PHE A 436 -33.51 25.88 15.67
N LYS A 437 -33.61 26.30 16.93
CA LYS A 437 -34.82 26.98 17.47
C LYS A 437 -34.58 28.46 17.77
N GLU A 438 -33.43 28.77 18.34
CA GLU A 438 -33.06 30.13 18.75
C GLU A 438 -32.04 30.71 17.76
N ALA A 439 -32.21 31.98 17.41
CA ALA A 439 -31.25 32.73 16.61
C ALA A 439 -30.23 33.42 17.53
N CYS A 440 -28.95 33.37 17.19
CA CYS A 440 -27.95 34.24 17.80
C CYS A 440 -27.64 35.43 16.89
N THR A 441 -27.26 36.54 17.49
CA THR A 441 -26.69 37.68 16.77
C THR A 441 -25.35 37.24 16.18
N ALA A 442 -25.32 37.01 14.88
CA ALA A 442 -24.07 36.76 14.15
C ALA A 442 -23.24 38.03 14.16
N ASP A 443 -21.96 37.93 14.50
CA ASP A 443 -21.00 38.98 14.19
C ASP A 443 -20.85 39.03 12.65
N PRO A 444 -21.25 40.13 11.98
CA PRO A 444 -21.17 40.23 10.52
C PRO A 444 -19.73 40.30 9.98
N SER A 445 -18.71 40.38 10.85
CA SER A 445 -17.34 40.71 10.44
C SER A 445 -16.50 39.56 9.89
N THR A 446 -17.04 38.34 9.70
CA THR A 446 -16.25 37.21 9.16
C THR A 446 -16.94 36.38 8.08
N ILE A 447 -17.98 36.91 7.42
CA ILE A 447 -18.51 36.28 6.21
C ILE A 447 -17.75 36.84 5.00
N GLN A 448 -16.60 36.25 4.70
CA GLN A 448 -16.25 36.16 3.29
C GLN A 448 -17.12 35.05 2.67
N PRO A 449 -17.80 35.31 1.54
CA PRO A 449 -18.51 34.26 0.82
C PRO A 449 -17.53 33.13 0.52
N ASP A 450 -18.02 31.90 0.52
CA ASP A 450 -17.23 30.73 0.12
C ASP A 450 -16.62 31.03 -1.25
N PRO A 451 -15.29 31.18 -1.38
CA PRO A 451 -14.70 31.29 -2.69
C PRO A 451 -15.07 30.05 -3.49
N PHE A 452 -15.13 28.88 -2.85
CA PHE A 452 -15.15 27.57 -3.49
C PHE A 452 -16.45 27.25 -4.22
N VAL A 453 -17.62 27.69 -3.73
CA VAL A 453 -18.91 27.53 -4.43
C VAL A 453 -19.00 28.43 -5.66
N SER A 454 -18.42 29.64 -5.61
CA SER A 454 -18.39 30.56 -6.76
C SER A 454 -17.36 30.20 -7.83
N LEU A 455 -16.37 29.37 -7.48
CA LEU A 455 -15.27 28.94 -8.33
C LEU A 455 -15.55 27.66 -9.10
N GLN A 456 -16.66 26.96 -8.82
CA GLN A 456 -17.00 25.74 -9.52
C GLN A 456 -17.48 26.04 -10.96
N SER A 457 -16.73 25.54 -11.95
CA SER A 457 -17.10 25.65 -13.38
C SER A 457 -17.83 24.40 -13.85
N GLU A 458 -18.85 24.57 -14.71
CA GLU A 458 -19.57 23.47 -15.37
C GLU A 458 -18.67 22.63 -16.31
N GLN A 459 -17.52 23.16 -16.73
CA GLN A 459 -16.62 22.48 -17.66
C GLN A 459 -15.62 21.52 -16.98
N CYS A 460 -15.57 21.49 -15.64
CA CYS A 460 -14.69 20.62 -14.86
C CYS A 460 -15.51 19.69 -13.94
N ALA A 461 -14.90 18.62 -13.45
CA ALA A 461 -15.53 17.75 -12.47
C ALA A 461 -15.85 18.53 -11.17
N PRO A 462 -16.91 18.16 -10.41
CA PRO A 462 -17.19 18.79 -9.12
C PRO A 462 -15.96 18.80 -8.20
N GLY A 463 -15.66 19.96 -7.59
CA GLY A 463 -14.44 20.15 -6.80
C GLY A 463 -13.24 20.71 -7.57
N TYR A 464 -13.40 21.06 -8.85
CA TYR A 464 -12.35 21.66 -9.70
C TYR A 464 -12.74 23.06 -10.23
N PHE A 465 -11.75 23.95 -10.27
CA PHE A 465 -11.77 25.29 -10.87
C PHE A 465 -11.17 25.23 -12.27
N GLN A 466 -11.73 25.99 -13.21
CA GLN A 466 -11.25 26.02 -14.59
C GLN A 466 -10.35 27.22 -14.85
N CYS A 467 -9.10 26.94 -15.18
CA CYS A 467 -8.17 27.89 -15.78
C CYS A 467 -8.47 27.98 -17.28
N LYS A 468 -8.94 29.14 -17.76
CA LYS A 468 -9.27 29.33 -19.18
C LYS A 468 -8.02 29.30 -20.06
N ASN A 469 -6.90 29.80 -19.54
CA ASN A 469 -5.58 29.76 -20.16
C ASN A 469 -5.57 30.29 -21.60
N ALA A 470 -6.09 31.49 -21.82
CA ALA A 470 -6.15 32.08 -23.16
C ALA A 470 -4.76 32.11 -23.83
N GLY A 471 -4.62 31.44 -24.99
CA GLY A 471 -3.35 31.26 -25.70
C GLY A 471 -2.64 29.91 -25.45
N HIS A 472 -3.12 29.13 -24.49
CA HIS A 472 -2.71 27.75 -24.18
C HIS A 472 -3.95 26.83 -24.00
N LEU A 473 -3.76 25.59 -23.56
CA LEU A 473 -4.85 24.64 -23.31
C LEU A 473 -5.53 24.97 -21.97
N PRO A 474 -6.89 24.94 -21.90
CA PRO A 474 -7.60 25.08 -20.64
C PRO A 474 -7.25 23.90 -19.72
N SER A 475 -7.21 24.17 -18.41
CA SER A 475 -6.88 23.18 -17.38
C SER A 475 -7.88 23.26 -16.24
N CYS A 476 -8.07 22.14 -15.54
CA CYS A 476 -8.87 22.07 -14.33
C CYS A 476 -7.93 21.82 -13.14
N ILE A 477 -7.89 22.74 -12.18
CA ILE A 477 -7.17 22.58 -10.92
C ILE A 477 -8.15 22.32 -9.79
N ARG A 478 -7.73 21.67 -8.70
CA ARG A 478 -8.61 21.52 -7.54
C ARG A 478 -8.95 22.89 -6.98
N ILE A 479 -10.19 23.06 -6.55
CA ILE A 479 -10.67 24.31 -5.94
C ILE A 479 -9.83 24.69 -4.69
N SER A 480 -9.25 23.70 -4.01
CA SER A 480 -8.31 23.90 -2.89
C SER A 480 -6.97 24.57 -3.28
N ARG A 481 -6.69 24.75 -4.57
CA ARG A 481 -5.47 25.37 -5.11
C ARG A 481 -5.73 26.77 -5.70
N VAL A 482 -6.89 27.36 -5.40
CA VAL A 482 -7.28 28.68 -5.88
C VAL A 482 -7.18 29.66 -4.73
N ASN A 483 -6.47 30.77 -4.93
CA ASN A 483 -6.14 31.80 -3.95
C ASN A 483 -5.38 31.24 -2.73
N ASP A 484 -4.54 30.23 -2.94
CA ASP A 484 -3.70 29.62 -1.90
C ASP A 484 -2.32 30.31 -1.76
N GLY A 485 -2.06 31.33 -2.59
CA GLY A 485 -0.82 32.10 -2.62
C GLY A 485 0.28 31.49 -3.47
N ILE A 486 -0.02 30.43 -4.23
CA ILE A 486 0.93 29.72 -5.06
C ILE A 486 0.43 29.76 -6.51
N CYS A 487 1.23 30.37 -7.40
CA CYS A 487 0.91 30.34 -8.82
C CYS A 487 1.03 28.91 -9.38
N GLU A 488 -0.12 28.29 -9.65
CA GLU A 488 -0.22 26.96 -10.21
C GLU A 488 0.19 26.97 -11.69
N PRO A 489 1.17 26.15 -12.11
CA PRO A 489 1.66 26.15 -13.48
C PRO A 489 0.60 25.72 -14.51
N GLU A 490 -0.43 24.98 -14.07
CA GLU A 490 -1.63 24.62 -14.82
C GLU A 490 -2.53 25.82 -15.14
N CYS A 491 -2.42 26.91 -14.37
CA CYS A 491 -3.15 28.16 -14.52
C CYS A 491 -2.20 29.24 -15.07
N CYS A 492 -1.78 29.08 -16.33
CA CYS A 492 -0.78 29.98 -16.92
C CYS A 492 -1.24 31.43 -17.05
N ASP A 493 -2.54 31.70 -16.93
CA ASP A 493 -3.12 33.04 -16.99
C ASP A 493 -3.14 33.74 -15.63
N GLY A 494 -2.73 33.04 -14.56
CA GLY A 494 -2.75 33.52 -13.18
C GLY A 494 -4.16 33.64 -12.59
N SER A 495 -5.16 33.02 -13.23
CA SER A 495 -6.56 33.11 -12.79
C SER A 495 -6.84 32.33 -11.49
N ASP A 496 -5.91 31.47 -11.08
CA ASP A 496 -5.90 30.77 -9.80
C ASP A 496 -5.71 31.71 -8.60
N GLU A 497 -4.98 32.82 -8.75
CA GLU A 497 -4.69 33.76 -7.66
C GLU A 497 -5.39 35.13 -7.83
N ALA A 498 -6.46 35.18 -8.63
CA ALA A 498 -7.13 36.42 -9.02
C ALA A 498 -7.67 37.25 -7.84
N SER A 499 -7.94 36.62 -6.70
CA SER A 499 -8.47 37.30 -5.49
C SER A 499 -7.40 37.53 -4.42
N ASN A 500 -6.15 37.09 -4.63
CA ASN A 500 -5.07 37.20 -3.66
C ASN A 500 -4.10 38.33 -3.99
N ALA A 501 -4.25 39.48 -3.30
CA ALA A 501 -3.42 40.66 -3.53
C ALA A 501 -1.92 40.45 -3.18
N HIS A 502 -1.56 39.37 -2.47
CA HIS A 502 -0.18 39.07 -2.09
C HIS A 502 0.54 38.14 -3.07
N ALA A 503 -0.19 37.51 -3.99
CA ALA A 503 0.37 36.63 -5.02
C ALA A 503 0.41 37.37 -6.37
N ASN A 504 1.61 37.58 -6.91
CA ASN A 504 1.78 38.16 -8.25
C ASN A 504 2.06 37.05 -9.27
N CYS A 505 1.00 36.51 -9.87
CA CYS A 505 1.08 35.46 -10.88
C CYS A 505 1.04 36.06 -12.30
N PRO A 506 2.19 36.19 -12.99
CA PRO A 506 2.22 36.77 -14.32
C PRO A 506 1.59 35.82 -15.34
N ASN A 507 0.79 36.37 -16.27
CA ASN A 507 0.26 35.60 -17.40
C ASN A 507 1.42 35.16 -18.32
N ARG A 508 1.63 33.85 -18.41
CA ARG A 508 2.65 33.18 -19.23
C ARG A 508 2.04 32.30 -20.32
N CYS A 509 0.73 32.35 -20.52
CA CYS A 509 0.03 31.44 -21.43
C CYS A 509 0.51 31.53 -22.87
N GLU A 510 0.86 32.71 -23.37
CA GLU A 510 1.33 32.86 -24.74
C GLU A 510 2.69 32.21 -24.96
N ALA A 511 3.63 32.42 -24.03
CA ALA A 511 4.97 31.82 -24.07
C ALA A 511 4.90 30.29 -23.91
N ILE A 512 4.13 29.80 -22.93
CA ILE A 512 3.91 28.37 -22.71
C ILE A 512 3.18 27.74 -23.90
N GLY A 513 2.18 28.41 -24.44
CA GLY A 513 1.44 28.02 -25.63
C GLY A 513 2.33 27.90 -26.86
N ALA A 514 3.23 28.86 -27.09
CA ALA A 514 4.19 28.83 -28.20
C ALA A 514 5.19 27.68 -28.05
N ALA A 515 5.73 27.48 -26.84
CA ALA A 515 6.62 26.35 -26.54
C ALA A 515 5.90 25.00 -26.72
N HIS A 516 4.66 24.89 -26.27
CA HIS A 516 3.82 23.70 -26.43
C HIS A 516 3.53 23.39 -27.90
N ARG A 517 3.18 24.40 -28.71
CA ARG A 517 3.00 24.25 -30.17
C ARG A 517 4.28 23.73 -30.83
N LYS A 518 5.44 24.31 -30.50
CA LYS A 518 6.75 23.87 -31.02
C LYS A 518 7.13 22.44 -30.57
N LYS A 519 6.86 22.06 -29.31
CA LYS A 519 7.07 20.69 -28.79
C LYS A 519 6.15 19.69 -29.50
N ARG A 520 4.88 20.05 -29.69
CA ARG A 520 3.88 19.23 -30.40
C ARG A 520 4.23 19.05 -31.88
N GLU A 521 4.68 20.11 -32.57
CA GLU A 521 5.18 19.99 -33.95
C GLU A 521 6.40 19.08 -34.04
N LYS A 522 7.35 19.19 -33.10
CA LYS A 522 8.52 18.30 -33.04
C LYS A 522 8.11 16.84 -32.78
N GLN A 523 7.14 16.60 -31.90
CA GLN A 523 6.58 15.27 -31.65
C GLN A 523 5.84 14.71 -32.86
N ILE A 524 5.01 15.51 -33.53
CA ILE A 524 4.32 15.12 -34.76
C ILE A 524 5.34 14.78 -35.85
N ARG A 525 6.42 15.56 -36.00
CA ARG A 525 7.51 15.25 -36.94
C ARG A 525 8.20 13.93 -36.58
N LYS A 526 8.54 13.71 -35.30
CA LYS A 526 9.10 12.43 -34.84
C LYS A 526 8.16 11.27 -35.07
N PHE A 527 6.87 11.45 -34.82
CA PHE A 527 5.85 10.42 -35.05
C PHE A 527 5.69 10.11 -36.53
N LYS A 528 5.65 11.12 -37.41
CA LYS A 528 5.62 10.92 -38.86
C LYS A 528 6.87 10.18 -39.37
N ALA A 529 8.05 10.56 -38.90
CA ALA A 529 9.30 9.89 -39.22
C ALA A 529 9.30 8.43 -38.72
N GLY A 530 8.93 8.20 -37.45
CA GLY A 530 8.82 6.86 -36.88
C GLY A 530 7.77 5.99 -37.56
N ASN A 531 6.64 6.56 -37.99
CA ASN A 531 5.62 5.83 -38.74
C ASN A 531 6.10 5.47 -40.16
N SER A 532 6.90 6.32 -40.79
CA SER A 532 7.57 6.01 -42.05
C SER A 532 8.56 4.85 -41.89
N GLU A 533 9.39 4.89 -40.85
CA GLU A 533 10.32 3.78 -40.56
C GLU A 533 9.59 2.49 -40.20
N ARG A 534 8.54 2.56 -39.37
CA ARG A 534 7.69 1.41 -39.07
C ARG A 534 7.11 0.79 -40.34
N LYS A 535 6.69 1.61 -41.31
CA LYS A 535 6.19 1.12 -42.60
C LYS A 535 7.28 0.39 -43.38
N ASN A 536 8.51 0.91 -43.40
CA ASN A 536 9.68 0.25 -44.01
C ASN A 536 10.00 -1.08 -43.33
N TYR A 537 10.07 -1.12 -41.99
CA TYR A 537 10.29 -2.33 -41.22
C TYR A 537 9.16 -3.36 -41.41
N SER A 538 7.91 -2.91 -41.52
CA SER A 538 6.78 -3.80 -41.81
C SER A 538 6.89 -4.43 -43.20
N LEU A 539 7.30 -3.65 -44.21
CA LEU A 539 7.56 -4.15 -45.58
C LEU A 539 8.74 -5.12 -45.61
N TYR A 540 9.81 -4.83 -44.88
CA TYR A 540 10.94 -5.73 -44.72
C TYR A 540 10.52 -7.03 -44.02
N GLY A 541 9.79 -6.93 -42.91
CA GLY A 541 9.29 -8.10 -42.16
C GLY A 541 8.37 -8.99 -42.99
N LEU A 542 7.53 -8.41 -43.86
CA LEU A 542 6.70 -9.18 -44.80
C LEU A 542 7.54 -9.94 -45.84
N LYS A 543 8.59 -9.32 -46.37
CA LYS A 543 9.53 -9.99 -47.28
C LYS A 543 10.29 -11.12 -46.59
N GLU A 544 10.77 -10.86 -45.38
CA GLU A 544 11.54 -11.86 -44.63
C GLU A 544 10.67 -13.03 -44.15
N LYS A 545 9.41 -12.75 -43.77
CA LYS A 545 8.41 -13.78 -43.50
C LYS A 545 8.22 -14.68 -44.72
N ALA A 546 8.01 -14.11 -45.91
CA ALA A 546 7.84 -14.89 -47.13
C ALA A 546 9.07 -15.74 -47.46
N ARG A 547 10.29 -15.19 -47.26
CA ARG A 547 11.55 -15.95 -47.42
C ARG A 547 11.65 -17.12 -46.46
N LEU A 548 11.28 -16.92 -45.18
CA LEU A 548 11.31 -17.96 -44.17
C LEU A 548 10.25 -19.03 -44.41
N GLU A 549 9.04 -18.64 -44.86
CA GLU A 549 7.97 -19.59 -45.24
C GLU A 549 8.40 -20.48 -46.40
N ASP A 550 9.07 -19.93 -47.42
CA ASP A 550 9.65 -20.70 -48.54
C ASP A 550 10.76 -21.66 -48.08
N SER A 551 11.64 -21.19 -47.18
CA SER A 551 12.69 -22.02 -46.60
C SER A 551 12.13 -23.14 -45.71
N ILE A 552 11.06 -22.87 -44.95
CA ILE A 552 10.34 -23.89 -44.18
C ILE A 552 9.75 -24.92 -45.12
N GLY A 553 9.07 -24.52 -46.19
CA GLY A 553 8.51 -25.45 -47.18
C GLY A 553 9.57 -26.37 -47.78
N THR A 554 10.73 -25.82 -48.12
CA THR A 554 11.87 -26.60 -48.65
C THR A 554 12.39 -27.62 -47.62
N LEU A 555 12.59 -27.18 -46.37
CA LEU A 555 13.07 -28.06 -45.30
C LEU A 555 12.04 -29.12 -44.91
N THR A 556 10.74 -28.81 -44.97
CA THR A 556 9.67 -29.79 -44.73
C THR A 556 9.70 -30.92 -45.77
N LEU A 557 9.85 -30.58 -47.06
CA LEU A 557 10.01 -31.58 -48.12
C LEU A 557 11.26 -32.45 -47.92
N GLU A 558 12.36 -31.85 -47.45
CA GLU A 558 13.59 -32.58 -47.15
C GLU A 558 13.41 -33.55 -45.97
N ILE A 559 12.73 -33.11 -44.90
CA ILE A 559 12.40 -33.95 -43.75
C ILE A 559 11.51 -35.13 -44.17
N GLU A 560 10.47 -34.90 -44.99
CA GLU A 560 9.60 -35.98 -45.48
C GLU A 560 10.39 -37.03 -46.29
N ASN A 561 11.32 -36.59 -47.13
CA ASN A 561 12.18 -37.49 -47.90
C ASN A 561 13.14 -38.28 -46.99
N LEU A 562 13.72 -37.63 -45.97
CA LEU A 562 14.57 -38.30 -44.99
C LEU A 562 13.80 -39.31 -44.13
N GLN A 563 12.57 -38.98 -43.72
CA GLN A 563 11.70 -39.90 -42.98
C GLN A 563 11.31 -41.11 -43.83
N ALA A 564 11.04 -40.93 -45.12
CA ALA A 564 10.77 -42.04 -46.04
C ALA A 564 11.99 -42.97 -46.15
N LYS A 565 13.20 -42.41 -46.25
CA LYS A 565 14.46 -43.19 -46.24
C LYS A 565 14.70 -43.91 -44.93
N GLU A 566 14.44 -43.26 -43.79
CA GLU A 566 14.56 -43.89 -42.47
C GLU A 566 13.61 -45.07 -42.32
N LEU A 567 12.36 -44.94 -42.79
CA LEU A 567 11.37 -46.01 -42.76
C LEU A 567 11.81 -47.21 -43.61
N GLN A 568 12.36 -46.96 -44.81
CA GLN A 568 12.93 -48.00 -45.67
C GLN A 568 14.11 -48.71 -45.01
N ALA A 569 15.02 -47.94 -44.39
CA ALA A 569 16.18 -48.49 -43.70
C ALA A 569 15.78 -49.35 -42.48
N LYS A 570 14.77 -48.91 -41.70
CA LYS A 570 14.23 -49.69 -40.57
C LYS A 570 13.57 -50.99 -41.05
N ALA A 571 12.78 -50.95 -42.12
CA ALA A 571 12.14 -52.14 -42.66
C ALA A 571 13.17 -53.18 -43.13
N GLU A 572 14.27 -52.73 -43.74
CA GLU A 572 15.36 -53.63 -44.15
C GLU A 572 16.14 -54.17 -42.95
N LEU A 573 16.40 -53.35 -41.93
CA LEU A 573 17.03 -53.79 -40.69
C LEU A 573 16.21 -54.89 -40.00
N ASP A 574 14.90 -54.68 -39.83
CA ASP A 574 13.98 -55.66 -39.23
C ASP A 574 13.97 -56.98 -40.02
N ARG A 575 14.05 -56.90 -41.35
CA ARG A 575 14.14 -58.08 -42.22
C ARG A 575 15.43 -58.85 -41.97
N VAL A 576 16.57 -58.15 -41.92
CA VAL A 576 17.89 -58.75 -41.67
C VAL A 576 17.95 -59.37 -40.28
N GLU A 577 17.42 -58.68 -39.26
CA GLU A 577 17.36 -59.19 -37.89
C GLU A 577 16.51 -60.45 -37.79
N LYS A 578 15.33 -60.49 -38.42
CA LYS A 578 14.50 -61.71 -38.46
C LYS A 578 15.22 -62.88 -39.13
N ILE A 579 15.94 -62.64 -40.23
CA ILE A 579 16.73 -63.67 -40.90
C ILE A 579 17.84 -64.18 -39.96
N SER A 580 18.56 -63.27 -39.31
CA SER A 580 19.63 -63.61 -38.36
C SER A 580 19.11 -64.38 -37.16
N GLN A 581 18.00 -63.94 -36.55
CA GLN A 581 17.35 -64.65 -35.44
C GLN A 581 16.90 -66.06 -35.85
N THR A 582 16.35 -66.21 -37.05
CA THR A 582 15.93 -67.52 -37.58
C THR A 582 17.14 -68.45 -37.81
N GLN A 583 18.24 -67.91 -38.34
CA GLN A 583 19.49 -68.65 -38.51
C GLN A 583 20.09 -69.06 -37.17
N ILE A 584 20.12 -68.15 -36.19
CA ILE A 584 20.59 -68.43 -34.83
C ILE A 584 19.72 -69.51 -34.18
N ALA A 585 18.40 -69.45 -34.32
CA ALA A 585 17.49 -70.47 -33.78
C ALA A 585 17.78 -71.85 -34.38
N LYS A 586 17.95 -71.95 -35.71
CA LYS A 586 18.35 -73.22 -36.36
C LYS A 586 19.71 -73.72 -35.87
N LEU A 587 20.68 -72.84 -35.70
CA LEU A 587 22.00 -73.21 -35.19
C LEU A 587 21.93 -73.73 -33.75
N LYS A 588 21.07 -73.16 -32.89
CA LYS A 588 20.85 -73.63 -31.51
C LYS A 588 20.26 -75.04 -31.44
N GLU A 589 19.46 -75.45 -32.42
CA GLU A 589 18.89 -76.79 -32.48
C GLU A 589 19.89 -77.88 -32.91
N THR A 590 21.03 -77.50 -33.49
CA THR A 590 22.03 -78.46 -33.94
C THR A 590 22.63 -79.26 -32.77
N ASN A 591 22.92 -80.54 -33.02
CA ASN A 591 23.61 -81.39 -32.05
C ASN A 591 25.00 -80.84 -31.67
N LEU A 592 25.65 -80.11 -32.59
CA LEU A 592 26.93 -79.47 -32.33
C LEU A 592 26.78 -78.35 -31.29
N PHE A 593 25.78 -77.46 -31.44
CA PHE A 593 25.55 -76.38 -30.47
C PHE A 593 25.17 -76.94 -29.08
N ARG A 594 24.32 -77.98 -29.03
CA ARG A 594 24.01 -78.66 -27.76
C ARG A 594 25.24 -79.26 -27.09
N LYS A 595 26.14 -79.90 -27.85
CA LYS A 595 27.40 -80.43 -27.31
C LYS A 595 28.35 -79.32 -26.85
N ILE A 596 28.50 -78.25 -27.63
CA ILE A 596 29.35 -77.11 -27.26
C ILE A 596 28.81 -76.41 -26.02
N SER A 597 27.50 -76.19 -25.92
CA SER A 597 26.86 -75.63 -24.73
C SER A 597 27.02 -76.55 -23.51
N GLY A 598 26.94 -77.87 -23.72
CA GLY A 598 27.25 -78.87 -22.70
C GLY A 598 28.70 -78.76 -22.23
N PHE A 599 29.68 -78.72 -23.15
CA PHE A 599 31.09 -78.56 -22.83
C PHE A 599 31.38 -77.22 -22.14
N GLN A 600 30.75 -76.12 -22.56
CA GLN A 600 30.88 -74.84 -21.86
C GLN A 600 30.38 -74.92 -20.42
N ASN A 601 29.24 -75.58 -20.18
CA ASN A 601 28.74 -75.78 -18.83
C ASN A 601 29.66 -76.67 -18.00
N SER A 602 30.20 -77.74 -18.58
CA SER A 602 31.20 -78.61 -17.93
C SER A 602 32.50 -77.87 -17.63
N ILE A 603 33.01 -77.06 -18.55
CA ILE A 603 34.20 -76.20 -18.33
C ILE A 603 33.93 -75.21 -17.21
N LYS A 604 32.73 -74.63 -17.16
CA LYS A 604 32.34 -73.70 -16.09
C LYS A 604 32.28 -74.39 -14.73
N GLN A 605 31.75 -75.62 -14.68
CA GLN A 605 31.77 -76.45 -13.47
C GLN A 605 33.19 -76.83 -13.06
N LEU A 606 34.05 -77.24 -14.01
CA LEU A 606 35.45 -77.57 -13.75
C LEU A 606 36.24 -76.38 -13.25
N ARG A 607 36.02 -75.18 -13.80
CA ARG A 607 36.63 -73.94 -13.28
C ARG A 607 36.18 -73.66 -11.85
N SER A 608 34.88 -73.76 -11.58
CA SER A 608 34.36 -73.59 -10.22
C SER A 608 34.92 -74.62 -9.24
N HIS A 609 35.15 -75.86 -9.69
CA HIS A 609 35.77 -76.89 -8.87
C HIS A 609 37.25 -76.64 -8.63
N ASN A 610 37.98 -76.17 -9.65
CA ASN A 610 39.39 -75.79 -9.53
C ASN A 610 39.57 -74.61 -8.56
N ASP A 611 38.67 -73.62 -8.63
CA ASP A 611 38.66 -72.50 -7.68
C ASP A 611 38.40 -72.97 -6.24
N GLN A 612 37.59 -74.03 -6.05
CA GLN A 612 37.37 -74.63 -4.74
C GLN A 612 38.60 -75.37 -4.23
N LEU A 613 39.25 -76.18 -5.08
CA LEU A 613 40.49 -76.87 -4.74
C LEU A 613 41.61 -75.89 -4.39
N GLN A 614 41.69 -74.74 -5.09
CA GLN A 614 42.66 -73.69 -4.77
C GLN A 614 42.43 -73.12 -3.37
N LYS A 615 41.17 -72.90 -2.98
CA LYS A 615 40.81 -72.45 -1.61
C LYS A 615 41.19 -73.48 -0.56
N ASP A 616 40.94 -74.77 -0.83
CA ASP A 616 41.30 -75.84 0.11
C ASP A 616 42.83 -75.92 0.29
N LEU A 617 43.59 -75.69 -0.78
CA LEU A 617 45.06 -75.65 -0.77
C LEU A 617 45.59 -74.46 0.03
N ASP A 618 44.96 -73.29 -0.10
CA ASP A 618 45.27 -72.12 0.72
C ASP A 618 44.94 -72.37 2.20
N GLN A 619 43.86 -73.10 2.48
CA GLN A 619 43.48 -73.48 3.84
C GLN A 619 44.50 -74.43 4.48
N LEU A 620 44.97 -75.44 3.74
CA LEU A 620 46.05 -76.34 4.15
C LEU A 620 47.38 -75.59 4.38
N ASN A 621 47.72 -74.65 3.50
CA ASN A 621 48.90 -73.81 3.67
C ASN A 621 48.82 -72.94 4.92
N ASN A 622 47.63 -72.42 5.25
CA ASN A 622 47.41 -71.68 6.49
C ASN A 622 47.52 -72.59 7.72
N ILE A 623 46.97 -73.81 7.69
CA ILE A 623 47.14 -74.81 8.77
C ILE A 623 48.63 -75.16 8.98
N LEU A 624 49.38 -75.37 7.89
CA LEU A 624 50.82 -75.63 7.96
C LEU A 624 51.61 -74.43 8.51
N LYS A 625 51.16 -73.21 8.20
CA LYS A 625 51.76 -71.97 8.71
C LYS A 625 51.46 -71.78 10.21
N ASP A 626 50.27 -72.14 10.67
CA ASP A 626 49.89 -72.12 12.08
C ASP A 626 50.65 -73.20 12.89
N LEU A 627 50.81 -74.40 12.34
CA LEU A 627 51.68 -75.45 12.90
C LEU A 627 53.13 -74.98 13.03
N LYS A 628 53.62 -74.21 12.04
CA LYS A 628 54.96 -73.61 12.06
C LYS A 628 55.07 -72.47 13.08
N ALA A 629 54.00 -71.73 13.35
CA ALA A 629 53.96 -70.63 14.32
C ALA A 629 53.79 -71.11 15.78
N GLY A 630 53.19 -72.29 15.99
CA GLY A 630 53.03 -72.91 17.31
C GLY A 630 54.23 -73.73 17.81
N TYR A 631 55.29 -73.88 17.02
CA TYR A 631 56.47 -74.69 17.37
C TYR A 631 57.57 -73.84 18.03
N ASN A 632 57.63 -73.84 19.36
CA ASN A 632 58.67 -73.19 20.16
C ASN A 632 59.82 -74.18 20.50
N PRO A 633 61.07 -73.97 20.04
CA PRO A 633 62.18 -74.88 20.30
C PRO A 633 62.92 -74.65 21.65
N ASN A 634 62.54 -73.68 22.47
CA ASN A 634 63.26 -73.36 23.72
C ASN A 634 62.71 -74.08 24.97
N TYR A 635 62.66 -75.41 24.92
CA TYR A 635 62.69 -76.26 26.11
C TYR A 635 63.78 -77.33 25.94
N GLN A 636 64.97 -77.04 26.46
CA GLN A 636 65.83 -78.08 27.01
C GLN A 636 66.18 -77.69 28.45
N GLY A 637 65.80 -78.52 29.42
CA GLY A 637 66.38 -78.45 30.77
C GLY A 637 65.52 -78.97 31.93
N LYS A 638 65.72 -80.26 32.28
CA LYS A 638 65.83 -80.85 33.63
C LYS A 638 64.87 -80.42 34.75
N THR A 639 63.96 -81.32 35.11
CA THR A 639 63.97 -82.11 36.36
C THR A 639 63.29 -83.44 36.11
#